data_AF-A0A524EYA9-F1
#
_entry.id   AF-A0A524EYA9-F1
#
_cell.length_a   1.000
_cell.length_b   1.000
_cell.length_c   1.000
_cell.angle_alpha   90.00
_cell.angle_beta   90.00
_cell.angle_gamma   90.00
#
_symmetry.space_group_name_H-M   'P 1'
#
loop_
_entity.id
_entity.type
_entity.pdbx_description
1 polymer ?
#
loop_
_entity_poly.entity_id
_entity_poly.type
_entity_poly.pdbx_seq_one_letter_code
_entity_poly.pdbx_strand_id
1 'polypeptide(L)'
;MSYSILLQTLTLEEFYGLFLKLLVSFFCGFVIGIERTRVSAQYGARDHIFFSMIATSLIILYETFLPSQEGFVLIVITLSGMIIFLLIGSIYRLFKENDPGYTTTLSMLLAIIVGILCFYNEYLAIVISVFFLIILSTKKQFNKIRSLQDIEWRGTIEFIAIIVLLYILIPDNLELLSIQIKPIITIFIIILAIKYFSYFILKSSLEKNLYYISFLGGFAHSEATTTELAQVGASSSSIWLVIQTMLVRMIIVLLITPSLLYYALYPILITVIIGLSGSFLILRKKETRLDFEKIKNPLSIKSALIFAGTYFIAVIITILLKFVDLNIVLYFIIVFCIGFLSGGASSLFVATSYVEGLINEGNALIMLSIGLSAAILNKLFYSTRSLKKEKNKHIYALHLIFYISITISILVSATVLTIYFFNLAIF
;
A
#
# COMPACT_ATOMS: atom_id res chain seq x y z
N MET A 1 -12.97 -15.72 -50.63
CA MET A 1 -11.74 -15.33 -49.89
C MET A 1 -12.01 -15.32 -48.38
N SER A 2 -12.80 -16.27 -47.86
CA SER A 2 -13.74 -15.97 -46.76
C SER A 2 -13.72 -16.92 -45.55
N TYR A 3 -12.72 -17.79 -45.38
CA TYR A 3 -12.64 -18.66 -44.19
C TYR A 3 -11.25 -18.77 -43.55
N SER A 4 -10.19 -18.34 -44.23
CA SER A 4 -8.82 -18.43 -43.70
C SER A 4 -8.52 -17.40 -42.60
N ILE A 5 -9.30 -16.32 -42.51
CA ILE A 5 -9.09 -15.23 -41.53
C ILE A 5 -9.62 -15.64 -40.13
N LEU A 6 -10.69 -16.43 -40.07
CA LEU A 6 -11.31 -16.90 -38.82
C LEU A 6 -10.51 -18.01 -38.10
N LEU A 7 -9.50 -18.55 -38.78
CA LEU A 7 -8.62 -19.63 -38.33
C LEU A 7 -7.19 -19.15 -38.07
N GLN A 8 -7.00 -17.85 -37.83
CA GLN A 8 -5.69 -17.35 -37.42
C GLN A 8 -5.35 -17.93 -36.05
N THR A 9 -4.41 -18.86 -36.02
CA THR A 9 -3.88 -19.44 -34.79
C THR A 9 -3.11 -18.36 -34.06
N LEU A 10 -3.68 -17.84 -32.97
CA LEU A 10 -2.97 -16.98 -32.04
C LEU A 10 -1.76 -17.72 -31.51
N THR A 11 -0.62 -17.06 -31.51
CA THR A 11 0.49 -17.50 -30.67
C THR A 11 0.11 -17.39 -29.20
N LEU A 12 0.76 -18.15 -28.31
CA LEU A 12 0.53 -18.04 -26.88
C LEU A 12 0.79 -16.61 -26.37
N GLU A 13 1.81 -15.93 -26.88
CA GLU A 13 2.14 -14.55 -26.51
C GLU A 13 1.04 -13.57 -26.89
N GLU A 14 0.51 -13.64 -28.11
CA GLU A 14 -0.61 -12.80 -28.55
C GLU A 14 -1.87 -13.07 -27.73
N PHE A 15 -2.17 -14.35 -27.44
CA PHE A 15 -3.28 -14.72 -26.58
C PHE A 15 -3.14 -14.08 -25.19
N TYR A 16 -1.97 -14.17 -24.56
CA TYR A 16 -1.73 -13.55 -23.26
C TYR A 16 -1.85 -12.02 -23.32
N GLY A 17 -1.35 -11.38 -24.38
CA GLY A 17 -1.50 -9.94 -24.58
C GLY A 17 -2.96 -9.50 -24.69
N LEU A 18 -3.77 -10.20 -25.49
CA LEU A 18 -5.20 -9.92 -25.63
C LEU A 18 -5.98 -10.22 -24.33
N PHE A 19 -5.61 -11.29 -23.63
CA PHE A 19 -6.21 -11.64 -22.34
C PHE A 19 -5.91 -10.57 -21.27
N LEU A 20 -4.68 -10.04 -21.23
CA LEU A 20 -4.32 -8.94 -20.33
C LEU A 20 -5.16 -7.69 -20.61
N LYS A 21 -5.35 -7.31 -21.88
CA LYS A 21 -6.22 -6.17 -22.24
C LYS A 21 -7.65 -6.33 -21.73
N LEU A 22 -8.22 -7.53 -21.84
CA LEU A 22 -9.55 -7.84 -21.28
C LEU A 22 -9.56 -7.75 -19.76
N LEU A 23 -8.53 -8.27 -19.10
CA LEU A 23 -8.39 -8.25 -17.65
C LEU A 23 -8.22 -6.81 -17.13
N VAL A 24 -7.45 -5.95 -17.82
CA VAL A 24 -7.35 -4.51 -17.53
C VAL A 24 -8.72 -3.84 -17.70
N SER A 25 -9.45 -4.14 -18.78
CA SER A 25 -10.79 -3.58 -19.01
C SER A 25 -11.78 -3.95 -17.91
N PHE A 26 -11.74 -5.19 -17.43
CA PHE A 26 -12.53 -5.65 -16.29
C PHE A 26 -12.28 -4.78 -15.06
N PHE A 27 -11.00 -4.57 -14.68
CA PHE A 27 -10.67 -3.77 -13.51
C PHE A 27 -11.03 -2.29 -13.70
N CYS A 28 -10.82 -1.73 -14.89
CA CYS A 28 -11.21 -0.36 -15.19
C CYS A 28 -12.73 -0.15 -15.08
N GLY A 29 -13.53 -1.06 -15.65
CA GLY A 29 -14.99 -1.04 -15.51
C GLY A 29 -15.43 -1.19 -14.06
N PHE A 30 -14.80 -2.11 -13.32
CA PHE A 30 -15.04 -2.28 -11.88
C PHE A 30 -14.77 -0.99 -11.10
N VAL A 31 -13.60 -0.37 -11.30
CA VAL A 31 -13.18 0.87 -10.65
C VAL A 31 -14.19 2.00 -10.89
N ILE A 32 -14.69 2.16 -12.11
CA ILE A 32 -15.69 3.21 -12.42
C ILE A 32 -17.03 2.89 -11.74
N GLY A 33 -17.48 1.64 -11.78
CA GLY A 33 -18.82 1.26 -11.34
C GLY A 33 -18.96 0.98 -9.83
N ILE A 34 -17.87 0.82 -9.09
CA ILE A 34 -17.91 0.48 -7.66
C ILE A 34 -18.64 1.53 -6.81
N GLU A 35 -18.43 2.81 -7.09
CA GLU A 35 -19.13 3.90 -6.41
C GLU A 35 -20.62 3.93 -6.79
N ARG A 36 -20.97 3.49 -8.01
CA ARG A 36 -22.36 3.43 -8.47
C ARG A 36 -23.13 2.32 -7.75
N THR A 37 -22.51 1.15 -7.54
CA THR A 37 -23.09 0.08 -6.69
C THR A 37 -23.35 0.57 -5.28
N ARG A 38 -22.40 1.29 -4.68
CA ARG A 38 -22.51 1.77 -3.30
C ARG A 38 -23.69 2.71 -3.07
N VAL A 39 -23.95 3.60 -4.01
CA VAL A 39 -25.07 4.54 -3.92
C VAL A 39 -26.38 3.96 -4.47
N SER A 40 -26.44 2.64 -4.69
CA SER A 40 -27.58 1.92 -5.26
C SER A 40 -28.09 2.56 -6.55
N ALA A 41 -27.19 3.01 -7.42
CA ALA A 41 -27.55 3.57 -8.71
C ALA A 41 -28.16 2.51 -9.64
N GLN A 42 -28.85 2.96 -10.68
CA GLN A 42 -29.47 2.11 -11.71
C GLN A 42 -28.51 1.07 -12.32
N TYR A 43 -27.24 1.44 -12.53
CA TYR A 43 -26.19 0.57 -13.05
C TYR A 43 -25.05 0.49 -12.05
N GLY A 44 -24.61 -0.73 -11.74
CA GLY A 44 -23.55 -1.00 -10.77
C GLY A 44 -22.23 -1.43 -11.41
N ALA A 45 -21.28 -1.84 -10.58
CA ALA A 45 -19.96 -2.32 -10.98
C ALA A 45 -20.03 -3.45 -12.02
N ARG A 46 -20.96 -4.39 -11.86
CA ARG A 46 -21.20 -5.47 -12.82
C ARG A 46 -21.47 -4.94 -14.22
N ASP A 47 -22.36 -3.95 -14.35
CA ASP A 47 -22.74 -3.41 -15.65
C ASP A 47 -21.57 -2.67 -16.31
N HIS A 48 -20.79 -1.91 -15.52
CA HIS A 48 -19.59 -1.22 -16.02
C HIS A 48 -18.50 -2.20 -16.47
N ILE A 49 -18.31 -3.32 -15.74
CA ILE A 49 -17.43 -4.42 -16.16
C ILE A 49 -17.89 -4.97 -17.52
N PHE A 50 -19.18 -5.30 -17.67
CA PHE A 50 -19.68 -5.84 -18.93
C PHE A 50 -19.48 -4.86 -20.10
N PHE A 51 -19.81 -3.58 -19.92
CA PHE A 51 -19.69 -2.60 -20.99
C PHE A 51 -18.23 -2.34 -21.41
N SER A 52 -17.30 -2.27 -20.45
CA SER A 52 -15.87 -2.13 -20.74
C SER A 52 -15.27 -3.36 -21.42
N MET A 53 -15.62 -4.56 -20.96
CA MET A 53 -15.16 -5.81 -21.58
C MET A 53 -15.74 -6.04 -22.98
N ILE A 54 -17.02 -5.70 -23.21
CA ILE A 54 -17.64 -5.77 -24.53
C ILE A 54 -16.95 -4.79 -25.47
N ALA A 55 -16.74 -3.54 -25.04
CA ALA A 55 -16.05 -2.55 -25.85
C ALA A 55 -14.62 -3.01 -26.22
N THR A 56 -13.87 -3.56 -25.25
CA THR A 56 -12.52 -4.10 -25.51
C THR A 56 -12.56 -5.30 -26.46
N SER A 57 -13.48 -6.24 -26.24
CA SER A 57 -13.68 -7.41 -27.11
C SER A 57 -14.02 -7.03 -28.55
N LEU A 58 -14.83 -5.97 -28.75
CA LEU A 58 -15.17 -5.47 -30.08
C LEU A 58 -13.96 -4.91 -30.82
N ILE A 59 -13.09 -4.17 -30.12
CA ILE A 59 -11.84 -3.67 -30.73
C ILE A 59 -10.89 -4.83 -31.03
N ILE A 60 -10.75 -5.81 -30.13
CA ILE A 60 -9.95 -7.02 -30.39
C ILE A 60 -10.48 -7.77 -31.62
N LEU A 61 -11.80 -7.93 -31.73
CA LEU A 61 -12.45 -8.60 -32.86
C LEU A 61 -12.10 -7.92 -34.18
N TYR A 62 -12.17 -6.59 -34.23
CA TYR A 62 -11.86 -5.83 -35.43
C TYR A 62 -10.38 -5.82 -35.79
N GLU A 63 -9.52 -5.47 -34.84
CA GLU A 63 -8.08 -5.31 -35.11
C GLU A 63 -7.40 -6.64 -35.39
N THR A 64 -7.86 -7.73 -34.78
CA THR A 64 -7.17 -9.03 -34.86
C THR A 64 -7.84 -10.01 -35.85
N PHE A 65 -9.18 -10.04 -35.89
CA PHE A 65 -9.91 -11.11 -36.61
C PHE A 65 -10.74 -10.61 -37.80
N LEU A 66 -11.19 -9.36 -37.81
CA LEU A 66 -12.06 -8.80 -38.84
C LEU A 66 -11.62 -7.37 -39.24
N PRO A 67 -10.38 -7.16 -39.73
CA PRO A 67 -9.88 -5.85 -40.14
C PRO A 67 -10.42 -5.46 -41.53
N SER A 68 -11.75 -5.46 -41.67
CA SER A 68 -12.48 -5.17 -42.89
C SER A 68 -13.53 -4.09 -42.65
N GLN A 69 -14.07 -3.52 -43.72
CA GLN A 69 -15.19 -2.57 -43.62
C GLN A 69 -16.40 -3.18 -42.89
N GLU A 70 -16.66 -4.48 -43.11
CA GLU A 70 -17.74 -5.21 -42.42
C GLU A 70 -17.50 -5.29 -40.91
N GLY A 71 -16.25 -5.56 -40.49
CA GLY A 71 -15.87 -5.54 -39.07
C GLY A 71 -16.02 -4.16 -38.43
N PHE A 72 -15.65 -3.10 -39.15
CA PHE A 72 -15.85 -1.72 -38.69
C PHE A 72 -17.33 -1.38 -38.52
N VAL A 73 -18.18 -1.74 -39.49
CA VAL A 73 -19.63 -1.55 -39.43
C VAL A 73 -20.24 -2.29 -38.23
N LEU A 74 -19.80 -3.53 -37.96
CA LEU A 74 -20.25 -4.30 -36.80
C LEU A 74 -19.93 -3.59 -35.47
N ILE A 75 -18.73 -3.02 -35.31
CA ILE A 75 -18.39 -2.23 -34.12
C ILE A 75 -19.32 -1.03 -34.00
N VAL A 76 -19.48 -0.24 -35.07
CA VAL A 76 -20.29 0.98 -35.05
C VAL A 76 -21.75 0.66 -34.68
N ILE A 77 -22.33 -0.41 -35.23
CA ILE A 77 -23.68 -0.86 -34.91
C ILE A 77 -23.77 -1.29 -33.43
N THR A 78 -22.80 -2.07 -32.95
CA THR A 78 -22.86 -2.59 -31.58
C THR A 78 -22.66 -1.48 -30.55
N LEU A 79 -21.68 -0.60 -30.73
CA LEU A 79 -21.44 0.54 -29.83
C LEU A 79 -22.59 1.55 -29.86
N SER A 80 -23.12 1.87 -31.05
CA SER A 80 -24.28 2.77 -31.16
C SER A 80 -25.52 2.16 -30.49
N GLY A 81 -25.76 0.86 -30.66
CA GLY A 81 -26.80 0.13 -29.93
C GLY A 81 -26.63 0.18 -28.41
N MET A 82 -25.41 0.01 -27.90
CA MET A 82 -25.12 0.14 -26.46
C MET A 82 -25.44 1.54 -25.94
N ILE A 83 -25.07 2.60 -26.67
CA ILE A 83 -25.37 3.99 -26.30
C ILE A 83 -26.88 4.25 -26.31
N ILE A 84 -27.57 3.79 -27.36
CA ILE A 84 -29.04 3.93 -27.47
C ILE A 84 -29.73 3.20 -26.32
N PHE A 85 -29.28 1.99 -25.96
CA PHE A 85 -29.81 1.24 -24.82
C PHE A 85 -29.66 2.02 -23.50
N LEU A 86 -28.52 2.64 -23.26
CA LEU A 86 -28.29 3.50 -22.08
C LEU A 86 -29.20 4.74 -22.08
N LEU A 87 -29.41 5.38 -23.24
CA LEU A 87 -30.31 6.53 -23.37
C LEU A 87 -31.77 6.15 -23.10
N ILE A 88 -32.24 5.02 -23.63
CA ILE A 88 -33.57 4.49 -23.35
C ILE A 88 -33.73 4.23 -21.85
N GLY A 89 -32.73 3.62 -21.21
CA GLY A 89 -32.72 3.39 -19.77
C GLY A 89 -32.77 4.68 -18.94
N SER A 90 -32.09 5.74 -19.38
CA SER A 90 -32.09 7.06 -18.74
C SER A 90 -33.44 7.77 -18.91
N ILE A 91 -34.05 7.70 -20.11
CA ILE A 91 -35.40 8.25 -20.38
C ILE A 91 -36.45 7.52 -19.54
N TYR A 92 -36.40 6.19 -19.49
CA TYR A 92 -37.32 5.40 -18.67
C TYR A 92 -37.24 5.81 -17.19
N ARG A 93 -36.02 6.00 -16.68
CA ARG A 93 -35.80 6.43 -15.29
C ARG A 93 -36.27 7.86 -15.04
N LEU A 94 -36.06 8.78 -15.98
CA LEU A 94 -36.60 10.13 -15.92
C LEU A 94 -38.13 10.10 -15.73
N PHE A 95 -38.84 9.30 -16.52
CA PHE A 95 -40.31 9.20 -16.42
C PHE A 95 -40.78 8.50 -15.14
N LYS A 96 -40.04 7.50 -14.64
CA LYS A 96 -40.46 6.70 -13.48
C LYS A 96 -40.07 7.33 -12.14
N GLU A 97 -38.90 7.94 -12.06
CA GLU A 97 -38.28 8.41 -10.81
C GLU A 97 -38.12 9.94 -10.76
N ASN A 98 -38.49 10.67 -11.82
CA ASN A 98 -38.21 12.11 -11.98
C ASN A 98 -36.71 12.46 -11.82
N ASP A 99 -35.82 11.48 -12.03
CA ASP A 99 -34.36 11.63 -12.04
C ASP A 99 -33.81 10.90 -13.27
N PRO A 100 -33.26 11.62 -14.27
CA PRO A 100 -32.69 11.01 -15.47
C PRO A 100 -31.41 10.20 -15.17
N GLY A 101 -30.80 10.36 -14.00
CA GLY A 101 -29.63 9.58 -13.63
C GLY A 101 -28.37 9.90 -14.43
N TYR A 102 -28.20 11.15 -14.88
CA TYR A 102 -27.13 11.57 -15.80
C TYR A 102 -25.74 11.06 -15.41
N THR A 103 -25.39 11.08 -14.12
CA THR A 103 -24.07 10.62 -13.66
C THR A 103 -23.84 9.13 -13.87
N THR A 104 -24.91 8.32 -13.82
CA THR A 104 -24.85 6.87 -14.04
C THR A 104 -24.74 6.56 -15.53
N THR A 105 -25.49 7.28 -16.38
CA THR A 105 -25.36 7.16 -17.84
C THR A 105 -23.96 7.59 -18.29
N LEU A 106 -23.45 8.72 -17.75
CA LEU A 106 -22.11 9.20 -18.04
C LEU A 106 -21.03 8.18 -17.62
N SER A 107 -21.15 7.58 -16.43
CA SER A 107 -20.19 6.58 -15.96
C SER A 107 -20.20 5.30 -16.81
N MET A 108 -21.35 4.92 -17.36
CA MET A 108 -21.46 3.82 -18.32
C MET A 108 -20.80 4.16 -19.67
N LEU A 109 -21.00 5.37 -20.20
CA LEU A 109 -20.30 5.83 -21.40
C LEU A 109 -18.78 5.84 -21.19
N LEU A 110 -18.33 6.26 -20.01
CA LEU A 110 -16.92 6.19 -19.62
C LEU A 110 -16.39 4.76 -19.60
N ALA A 111 -17.17 3.79 -19.10
CA ALA A 111 -16.76 2.38 -19.13
C ALA A 111 -16.55 1.88 -20.58
N ILE A 112 -17.39 2.31 -21.53
CA ILE A 112 -17.19 2.02 -22.97
C ILE A 112 -15.88 2.65 -23.47
N ILE A 113 -15.68 3.95 -23.24
CA ILE A 113 -14.49 4.68 -23.70
C ILE A 113 -13.22 4.06 -23.12
N VAL A 114 -13.21 3.78 -21.83
CA VAL A 114 -12.06 3.17 -21.15
C VAL A 114 -11.83 1.74 -21.63
N GLY A 115 -12.87 0.96 -21.93
CA GLY A 115 -12.74 -0.34 -22.58
C GLY A 115 -12.04 -0.26 -23.94
N ILE A 116 -12.43 0.70 -24.79
CA ILE A 116 -11.73 0.96 -26.07
C ILE A 116 -10.26 1.32 -25.80
N LEU A 117 -9.99 2.20 -24.83
CA LEU A 117 -8.62 2.59 -24.47
C LEU A 117 -7.80 1.43 -23.92
N CYS A 118 -8.37 0.43 -23.25
CA CYS A 118 -7.61 -0.74 -22.78
C CYS A 118 -6.91 -1.48 -23.91
N PHE A 119 -7.46 -1.44 -25.14
CA PHE A 119 -6.79 -2.05 -26.28
C PHE A 119 -5.61 -1.23 -26.79
N TYR A 120 -5.76 0.10 -26.88
CA TYR A 120 -4.77 1.00 -27.48
C TYR A 120 -3.71 1.51 -26.50
N ASN A 121 -4.09 1.73 -25.24
CA ASN A 121 -3.23 2.24 -24.17
C ASN A 121 -3.80 1.89 -22.78
N GLU A 122 -3.36 0.75 -22.24
CA GLU A 122 -3.77 0.23 -20.91
C GLU A 122 -3.49 1.23 -19.78
N TYR A 123 -2.34 1.88 -19.78
CA TYR A 123 -1.96 2.84 -18.74
C TYR A 123 -2.91 4.04 -18.70
N LEU A 124 -3.25 4.60 -19.86
CA LEU A 124 -4.18 5.73 -19.95
C LEU A 124 -5.58 5.32 -19.51
N ALA A 125 -6.04 4.13 -19.90
CA ALA A 125 -7.32 3.57 -19.49
C ALA A 125 -7.42 3.48 -17.95
N ILE A 126 -6.40 2.93 -17.31
CA ILE A 126 -6.34 2.80 -15.85
C ILE A 126 -6.35 4.18 -15.18
N VAL A 127 -5.52 5.13 -15.65
CA VAL A 127 -5.45 6.49 -15.08
C VAL A 127 -6.81 7.19 -15.16
N ILE A 128 -7.47 7.16 -16.32
CA ILE A 128 -8.79 7.78 -16.51
C ILE A 128 -9.83 7.13 -15.58
N SER A 129 -9.85 5.80 -15.48
CA SER A 129 -10.79 5.08 -14.62
C SER A 129 -10.67 5.52 -13.15
N VAL A 130 -9.44 5.69 -12.67
CA VAL A 130 -9.13 6.10 -11.30
C VAL A 130 -9.49 7.56 -11.05
N PHE A 131 -9.15 8.47 -11.97
CA PHE A 131 -9.55 9.87 -11.85
C PHE A 131 -11.07 10.03 -11.76
N PHE A 132 -11.81 9.28 -12.60
CA PHE A 132 -13.27 9.30 -12.53
C PHE A 132 -13.81 8.72 -11.24
N LEU A 133 -13.22 7.65 -10.70
CA LEU A 133 -13.58 7.15 -9.38
C LEU A 133 -13.41 8.23 -8.29
N ILE A 134 -12.30 8.99 -8.30
CA ILE A 134 -12.08 10.10 -7.36
C ILE A 134 -13.18 11.16 -7.49
N ILE A 135 -13.50 11.57 -8.72
CA ILE A 135 -14.55 12.57 -8.99
C ILE A 135 -15.91 12.08 -8.49
N LEU A 136 -16.26 10.83 -8.83
CA LEU A 136 -17.53 10.20 -8.43
C LEU A 136 -17.64 10.03 -6.91
N SER A 137 -16.53 9.74 -6.22
CA SER A 137 -16.43 9.60 -4.76
C SER A 137 -16.47 10.94 -4.01
N THR A 138 -16.04 12.02 -4.67
CA THR A 138 -15.95 13.35 -4.05
C THR A 138 -17.34 13.95 -3.78
N LYS A 139 -18.40 13.47 -4.45
CA LYS A 139 -19.76 14.04 -4.36
C LYS A 139 -20.20 14.20 -2.91
N LYS A 140 -20.22 15.46 -2.44
CA LYS A 140 -20.77 15.85 -1.14
C LYS A 140 -22.27 15.57 -1.17
N GLN A 141 -22.72 14.44 -0.63
CA GLN A 141 -24.08 14.39 -0.13
C GLN A 141 -24.13 15.32 1.08
N PHE A 142 -24.85 16.43 0.93
CA PHE A 142 -25.06 17.46 1.94
C PHE A 142 -25.95 17.00 3.12
N ASN A 143 -26.25 15.70 3.23
CA ASN A 143 -27.01 15.18 4.35
C ASN A 143 -26.08 14.64 5.44
N LYS A 144 -26.07 15.44 6.51
CA LYS A 144 -25.71 15.19 7.90
C LYS A 144 -25.66 13.71 8.29
N ILE A 145 -24.60 13.39 9.05
CA ILE A 145 -24.22 12.09 9.64
C ILE A 145 -23.52 11.19 8.61
N ARG A 146 -22.21 11.41 8.44
CA ARG A 146 -21.35 10.38 7.85
C ARG A 146 -21.36 9.19 8.79
N SER A 147 -21.82 8.04 8.31
CA SER A 147 -21.55 6.78 9.01
C SER A 147 -20.04 6.52 8.99
N LEU A 148 -19.53 5.74 9.95
CA LEU A 148 -18.12 5.30 9.93
C LEU A 148 -17.77 4.56 8.63
N GLN A 149 -18.76 3.85 8.05
CA GLN A 149 -18.61 3.16 6.76
C GLN A 149 -18.31 4.12 5.60
N ASP A 150 -18.92 5.31 5.58
CA ASP A 150 -18.70 6.28 4.51
C ASP A 150 -17.31 6.93 4.54
N ILE A 151 -16.76 7.14 5.74
CA ILE A 151 -15.42 7.70 5.93
C ILE A 151 -14.36 6.71 5.47
N GLU A 152 -14.54 5.43 5.79
CA GLU A 152 -13.60 4.38 5.41
C GLU A 152 -13.61 4.13 3.92
N TRP A 153 -14.78 4.08 3.30
CA TRP A 153 -14.89 3.91 1.86
C TRP A 153 -14.17 5.01 1.07
N ARG A 154 -14.34 6.27 1.49
CA ARG A 154 -13.61 7.38 0.90
C ARG A 154 -12.10 7.20 1.08
N GLY A 155 -11.65 6.79 2.26
CA GLY A 155 -10.24 6.46 2.51
C GLY A 155 -9.72 5.32 1.63
N THR A 156 -10.53 4.30 1.35
CA THR A 156 -10.20 3.21 0.41
C THR A 156 -10.04 3.71 -1.00
N ILE A 157 -10.95 4.56 -1.48
CA ILE A 157 -10.87 5.14 -2.82
C ILE A 157 -9.64 6.04 -2.96
N GLU A 158 -9.40 6.92 -1.98
CA GLU A 158 -8.21 7.78 -1.94
C GLU A 158 -6.93 6.94 -1.96
N PHE A 159 -6.90 5.85 -1.19
CA PHE A 159 -5.78 4.92 -1.14
C PHE A 159 -5.51 4.22 -2.49
N ILE A 160 -6.54 3.64 -3.12
CA ILE A 160 -6.44 3.00 -4.44
C ILE A 160 -5.96 4.04 -5.46
N ALA A 161 -6.55 5.22 -5.43
CA ALA A 161 -6.18 6.31 -6.32
C ALA A 161 -4.71 6.70 -6.18
N ILE A 162 -4.23 6.92 -4.95
CA ILE A 162 -2.84 7.29 -4.70
C ILE A 162 -1.90 6.20 -5.22
N ILE A 163 -2.16 4.93 -4.93
CA ILE A 163 -1.31 3.82 -5.40
C ILE A 163 -1.25 3.76 -6.91
N VAL A 164 -2.41 3.76 -7.56
CA VAL A 164 -2.48 3.57 -9.00
C VAL A 164 -1.90 4.77 -9.73
N LEU A 165 -2.20 5.99 -9.28
CA LEU A 165 -1.64 7.21 -9.86
C LEU A 165 -0.13 7.29 -9.64
N LEU A 166 0.38 7.02 -8.44
CA LEU A 166 1.83 7.04 -8.19
C LEU A 166 2.56 5.98 -9.00
N TYR A 167 1.99 4.78 -9.15
CA TYR A 167 2.65 3.71 -9.90
C TYR A 167 2.66 3.98 -11.42
N ILE A 168 1.55 4.49 -11.97
CA ILE A 168 1.41 4.65 -13.42
C ILE A 168 1.99 5.97 -13.92
N LEU A 169 1.76 7.07 -13.19
CA LEU A 169 2.21 8.39 -13.65
C LEU A 169 3.72 8.56 -13.56
N ILE A 170 4.41 7.70 -12.81
CA ILE A 170 5.84 7.82 -12.60
C ILE A 170 6.54 6.87 -13.56
N PRO A 171 7.23 7.40 -14.59
CA PRO A 171 7.92 6.58 -15.58
C PRO A 171 8.97 5.68 -14.93
N ASP A 172 9.21 4.52 -15.53
CA ASP A 172 10.23 3.57 -15.02
C ASP A 172 11.65 4.14 -15.13
N ASN A 173 11.88 5.02 -16.10
CA ASN A 173 13.14 5.73 -16.33
C ASN A 173 13.22 7.09 -15.63
N LEU A 174 12.26 7.43 -14.75
CA LEU A 174 12.35 8.69 -14.02
C LEU A 174 13.49 8.62 -13.02
N GLU A 175 14.55 9.35 -13.34
CA GLU A 175 15.69 9.58 -12.47
C GLU A 175 15.68 11.01 -11.96
N LEU A 176 15.91 11.18 -10.66
CA LEU A 176 16.13 12.48 -10.05
C LEU A 176 17.54 12.49 -9.46
N LEU A 177 18.41 13.35 -9.99
CA LEU A 177 19.80 13.46 -9.54
C LEU A 177 20.51 12.08 -9.51
N SER A 178 20.28 11.29 -10.57
CA SER A 178 20.81 9.94 -10.78
C SER A 178 20.29 8.87 -9.79
N ILE A 179 19.20 9.13 -9.07
CA ILE A 179 18.48 8.11 -8.28
C ILE A 179 17.22 7.69 -9.03
N GLN A 180 17.06 6.38 -9.21
CA GLN A 180 15.83 5.81 -9.77
C GLN A 180 14.66 5.97 -8.80
N ILE A 181 13.64 6.69 -9.23
CA ILE A 181 12.50 7.05 -8.38
C ILE A 181 11.47 5.92 -8.27
N LYS A 182 11.33 5.11 -9.34
CA LYS A 182 10.31 4.05 -9.42
C LYS A 182 10.41 2.99 -8.30
N PRO A 183 11.59 2.42 -7.97
CA PRO A 183 11.70 1.42 -6.90
C PRO A 183 11.29 1.96 -5.52
N ILE A 184 11.62 3.21 -5.23
CA ILE A 184 11.29 3.90 -3.97
C ILE A 184 9.77 4.02 -3.82
N ILE A 185 9.08 4.43 -4.89
CA ILE A 185 7.62 4.55 -4.89
C ILE A 185 6.95 3.19 -4.79
N THR A 186 7.48 2.17 -5.47
CA THR A 186 6.95 0.80 -5.36
C THR A 186 6.99 0.32 -3.92
N ILE A 187 8.09 0.54 -3.18
CA ILE A 187 8.12 0.24 -1.73
C ILE A 187 7.06 1.06 -0.99
N PHE A 188 7.00 2.36 -1.24
CA PHE A 188 6.05 3.24 -0.57
C PHE A 188 4.61 2.73 -0.74
N ILE A 189 4.26 2.31 -1.96
CA ILE A 189 2.98 1.68 -2.32
C ILE A 189 2.78 0.37 -1.56
N ILE A 190 3.77 -0.52 -1.53
CA ILE A 190 3.69 -1.80 -0.82
C ILE A 190 3.45 -1.58 0.67
N ILE A 191 4.14 -0.63 1.29
CA ILE A 191 3.96 -0.35 2.71
C ILE A 191 2.59 0.27 2.99
N LEU A 192 2.15 1.19 2.12
CA LEU A 192 0.79 1.71 2.18
C LEU A 192 -0.24 0.57 2.08
N ALA A 193 -0.04 -0.40 1.19
CA ALA A 193 -0.91 -1.56 1.05
C ALA A 193 -0.94 -2.46 2.28
N ILE A 194 0.23 -2.82 2.82
CA ILE A 194 0.33 -3.58 4.06
C ILE A 194 -0.42 -2.86 5.18
N LYS A 195 -0.25 -1.54 5.28
CA LYS A 195 -0.94 -0.71 6.26
C LYS A 195 -2.45 -0.71 6.08
N TYR A 196 -2.91 -0.62 4.83
CA TYR A 196 -4.32 -0.68 4.49
C TYR A 196 -4.94 -2.03 4.87
N PHE A 197 -4.35 -3.13 4.42
CA PHE A 197 -4.84 -4.47 4.71
C PHE A 197 -4.75 -4.81 6.20
N SER A 198 -3.66 -4.42 6.87
CA SER A 198 -3.52 -4.64 8.32
C SER A 198 -4.61 -3.94 9.11
N TYR A 199 -5.00 -2.72 8.72
CA TYR A 199 -6.14 -2.02 9.33
C TYR A 199 -7.47 -2.71 9.04
N PHE A 200 -7.70 -3.12 7.80
CA PHE A 200 -8.96 -3.74 7.39
C PHE A 200 -9.17 -5.10 8.08
N ILE A 201 -8.14 -5.96 8.09
CA ILE A 201 -8.17 -7.26 8.81
C ILE A 201 -8.46 -7.01 10.29
N LEU A 202 -7.77 -6.03 10.88
CA LEU A 202 -7.91 -5.70 12.27
C LEU A 202 -9.34 -5.24 12.62
N LYS A 203 -9.99 -4.46 11.74
CA LYS A 203 -11.38 -4.04 11.91
C LYS A 203 -12.39 -5.17 11.64
N SER A 204 -12.11 -6.02 10.65
CA SER A 204 -12.98 -7.15 10.28
C SER A 204 -12.89 -8.32 11.27
N SER A 205 -11.89 -8.32 12.15
CA SER A 205 -11.76 -9.34 13.20
C SER A 205 -12.88 -9.22 14.23
N LEU A 206 -13.67 -10.28 14.38
CA LEU A 206 -14.66 -10.42 15.45
C LEU A 206 -13.98 -10.47 16.83
N GLU A 207 -12.74 -10.98 16.88
CA GLU A 207 -11.94 -11.04 18.09
C GLU A 207 -11.18 -9.74 18.27
N LYS A 208 -11.72 -8.86 19.14
CA LYS A 208 -11.05 -7.65 19.63
C LYS A 208 -9.95 -7.98 20.65
N ASN A 209 -9.14 -9.00 20.37
CA ASN A 209 -8.13 -9.50 21.27
C ASN A 209 -6.79 -8.80 21.03
N LEU A 210 -6.15 -8.37 22.11
CA LEU A 210 -4.98 -7.51 22.12
C LEU A 210 -3.79 -8.05 21.30
N TYR A 211 -3.68 -9.35 21.08
CA TYR A 211 -2.68 -9.99 20.20
C TYR A 211 -2.82 -9.56 18.75
N TYR A 212 -4.01 -9.70 18.18
CA TYR A 212 -4.26 -9.34 16.78
C TYR A 212 -4.04 -7.85 16.57
N ILE A 213 -4.46 -7.02 17.54
CA ILE A 213 -4.25 -5.56 17.51
C ILE A 213 -2.77 -5.22 17.53
N SER A 214 -2.00 -5.85 18.41
CA SER A 214 -0.56 -5.60 18.52
C SER A 214 0.18 -6.09 17.29
N PHE A 215 -0.16 -7.28 16.79
CA PHE A 215 0.48 -7.89 15.63
C PHE A 215 0.20 -7.08 14.36
N LEU A 216 -1.07 -6.93 13.97
CA LEU A 216 -1.47 -6.21 12.75
C LEU A 216 -1.16 -4.71 12.84
N GLY A 217 -1.29 -4.11 14.02
CA GLY A 217 -0.98 -2.70 14.22
C GLY A 217 0.49 -2.37 13.98
N GLY A 218 1.42 -3.26 14.36
CA GLY A 218 2.84 -3.04 14.07
C GLY A 218 3.20 -3.12 12.58
N PHE A 219 2.50 -3.95 11.80
CA PHE A 219 2.58 -3.92 10.33
C PHE A 219 2.05 -2.59 9.78
N ALA A 220 0.93 -2.11 10.31
CA ALA A 220 0.32 -0.87 9.85
C ALA A 220 1.15 0.37 10.19
N HIS A 221 1.31 0.66 11.48
CA HIS A 221 2.04 1.82 11.96
C HIS A 221 2.43 1.64 13.44
N SER A 222 3.64 1.15 13.67
CA SER A 222 4.12 0.80 15.01
C SER A 222 3.98 1.94 16.04
N GLU A 223 4.23 3.19 15.67
CA GLU A 223 4.17 4.37 16.54
C GLU A 223 2.73 4.72 16.93
N ALA A 224 1.81 4.73 15.96
CA ALA A 224 0.40 4.99 16.21
C ALA A 224 -0.21 3.86 17.05
N THR A 225 0.04 2.60 16.67
CA THR A 225 -0.41 1.44 17.45
C THR A 225 0.14 1.44 18.86
N THR A 226 1.42 1.77 19.05
CA THR A 226 2.02 1.87 20.39
C THR A 226 1.31 2.91 21.25
N THR A 227 1.02 4.07 20.67
CA THR A 227 0.31 5.16 21.33
C THR A 227 -1.11 4.74 21.73
N GLU A 228 -1.88 4.18 20.80
CA GLU A 228 -3.27 3.74 21.03
C GLU A 228 -3.33 2.61 22.07
N LEU A 229 -2.46 1.60 21.96
CA LEU A 229 -2.37 0.51 22.92
C LEU A 229 -2.04 1.03 24.33
N ALA A 230 -1.11 1.97 24.46
CA ALA A 230 -0.78 2.56 25.75
C ALA A 230 -1.95 3.35 26.36
N GLN A 231 -2.72 4.09 25.55
CA GLN A 231 -3.89 4.86 26.00
C GLN A 231 -5.01 3.98 26.55
N VAL A 232 -5.21 2.81 25.94
CA VAL A 232 -6.21 1.84 26.42
C VAL A 232 -5.68 0.94 27.54
N GLY A 233 -4.42 1.14 27.98
CA GLY A 233 -3.83 0.42 29.11
C GLY A 233 -3.32 -0.99 28.78
N ALA A 234 -2.98 -1.24 27.51
CA ALA A 234 -2.33 -2.47 27.07
C ALA A 234 -1.04 -2.74 27.87
N SER A 235 -0.66 -4.01 27.95
CA SER A 235 0.58 -4.41 28.62
C SER A 235 1.83 -4.02 27.82
N SER A 236 2.99 -3.90 28.46
CA SER A 236 4.27 -3.66 27.78
C SER A 236 4.64 -4.79 26.80
N SER A 237 4.21 -6.03 27.06
CA SER A 237 4.37 -7.17 26.14
C SER A 237 3.59 -7.00 24.84
N SER A 238 2.51 -6.21 24.84
CA SER A 238 1.75 -5.83 23.64
C SER A 238 2.59 -4.94 22.73
N ILE A 239 3.29 -3.97 23.32
CA ILE A 239 4.24 -3.11 22.60
C ILE A 239 5.44 -3.90 22.11
N TRP A 240 5.89 -4.89 22.88
CA TRP A 240 6.94 -5.80 22.42
C TRP A 240 6.53 -6.57 21.16
N LEU A 241 5.28 -7.06 21.09
CA LEU A 241 4.75 -7.70 19.88
C LEU A 241 4.68 -6.73 18.68
N VAL A 242 4.29 -5.47 18.91
CA VAL A 242 4.32 -4.39 17.89
C VAL A 242 5.72 -4.16 17.33
N ILE A 243 6.74 -4.18 18.20
CA ILE A 243 8.15 -4.06 17.79
C ILE A 243 8.52 -5.20 16.83
N GLN A 244 8.12 -6.43 17.12
CA GLN A 244 8.48 -7.57 16.27
C GLN A 244 7.83 -7.51 14.89
N THR A 245 6.55 -7.14 14.79
CA THR A 245 5.91 -7.04 13.48
C THR A 245 6.40 -5.83 12.67
N MET A 246 6.84 -4.76 13.33
CA MET A 246 7.60 -3.69 12.68
C MET A 246 8.90 -4.21 12.05
N LEU A 247 9.65 -5.08 12.74
CA LEU A 247 10.87 -5.71 12.22
C LEU A 247 10.57 -6.67 11.07
N VAL A 248 9.48 -7.44 11.12
CA VAL A 248 9.05 -8.29 9.99
C VAL A 248 8.78 -7.45 8.75
N ARG A 249 8.06 -6.32 8.90
CA ARG A 249 7.79 -5.39 7.80
C ARG A 249 9.07 -4.86 7.15
N MET A 250 10.17 -4.76 7.90
CA MET A 250 11.45 -4.29 7.36
C MET A 250 12.01 -5.21 6.26
N ILE A 251 11.78 -6.53 6.36
CA ILE A 251 12.21 -7.49 5.32
C ILE A 251 11.66 -7.09 3.95
N ILE A 252 10.45 -6.53 3.91
CA ILE A 252 9.77 -6.11 2.68
C ILE A 252 10.44 -4.87 2.07
N VAL A 253 10.88 -3.93 2.91
CA VAL A 253 11.59 -2.74 2.44
C VAL A 253 12.92 -3.12 1.81
N LEU A 254 13.60 -4.13 2.34
CA LEU A 254 14.90 -4.61 1.82
C LEU A 254 14.80 -5.40 0.52
N LEU A 255 13.60 -5.70 0.01
CA LEU A 255 13.44 -6.42 -1.27
C LEU A 255 14.05 -5.68 -2.47
N ILE A 256 14.22 -4.35 -2.39
CA ILE A 256 14.92 -3.57 -3.44
C ILE A 256 16.43 -3.81 -3.46
N THR A 257 16.98 -4.36 -2.38
CA THR A 257 18.41 -4.63 -2.23
C THR A 257 18.62 -6.11 -1.87
N PRO A 258 18.48 -7.05 -2.84
CA PRO A 258 18.58 -8.48 -2.56
C PRO A 258 19.88 -8.88 -1.87
N SER A 259 21.00 -8.23 -2.20
CA SER A 259 22.30 -8.47 -1.56
C SER A 259 22.30 -8.04 -0.09
N LEU A 260 21.85 -6.83 0.22
CA LEU A 260 21.73 -6.39 1.62
C LEU A 260 20.71 -7.23 2.40
N LEU A 261 19.59 -7.59 1.76
CA LEU A 261 18.57 -8.46 2.35
C LEU A 261 19.16 -9.80 2.77
N TYR A 262 19.97 -10.43 1.93
CA TYR A 262 20.60 -11.71 2.22
C TYR A 262 21.34 -11.69 3.58
N TYR A 263 22.14 -10.65 3.82
CA TYR A 263 22.87 -10.51 5.07
C TYR A 263 21.99 -10.05 6.24
N ALA A 264 21.05 -9.13 5.99
CA ALA A 264 20.16 -8.58 7.02
C ALA A 264 19.07 -9.57 7.49
N LEU A 265 18.79 -10.60 6.69
CA LEU A 265 17.75 -11.60 6.99
C LEU A 265 18.06 -12.36 8.27
N TYR A 266 19.32 -12.74 8.51
CA TYR A 266 19.71 -13.47 9.71
C TYR A 266 19.52 -12.66 11.02
N PRO A 267 20.06 -11.43 11.16
CA PRO A 267 19.82 -10.61 12.34
C PRO A 267 18.35 -10.31 12.60
N ILE A 268 17.59 -10.00 11.54
CA ILE A 268 16.16 -9.67 11.67
C ILE A 268 15.37 -10.91 12.09
N LEU A 269 15.55 -12.06 11.42
CA LEU A 269 14.76 -13.26 11.70
C LEU A 269 14.99 -13.80 13.11
N ILE A 270 16.23 -13.87 13.58
CA ILE A 270 16.51 -14.36 14.95
C ILE A 270 15.85 -13.45 15.99
N THR A 271 16.00 -12.14 15.82
CA THR A 271 15.39 -11.14 16.71
C THR A 271 13.88 -11.30 16.73
N VAL A 272 13.26 -11.42 15.55
CA VAL A 272 11.82 -11.58 15.36
C VAL A 272 11.33 -12.88 15.98
N ILE A 273 11.98 -14.01 15.71
CA ILE A 273 11.53 -15.33 16.21
C ILE A 273 11.53 -15.33 17.73
N ILE A 274 12.63 -14.92 18.37
CA ILE A 274 12.75 -14.89 19.83
C ILE A 274 11.74 -13.91 20.42
N GLY A 275 11.61 -12.72 19.84
CA GLY A 275 10.69 -11.70 20.31
C GLY A 275 9.21 -12.08 20.12
N LEU A 276 8.84 -12.72 19.00
CA LEU A 276 7.48 -13.18 18.74
C LEU A 276 7.11 -14.31 19.69
N SER A 277 7.98 -15.30 19.86
CA SER A 277 7.77 -16.38 20.82
C SER A 277 7.63 -15.82 22.24
N GLY A 278 8.54 -14.95 22.68
CA GLY A 278 8.50 -14.35 24.02
C GLY A 278 7.24 -13.51 24.25
N SER A 279 6.92 -12.61 23.32
CA SER A 279 5.73 -11.76 23.43
C SER A 279 4.43 -12.56 23.40
N PHE A 280 4.31 -13.57 22.53
CA PHE A 280 3.13 -14.44 22.45
C PHE A 280 2.95 -15.28 23.72
N LEU A 281 4.03 -15.89 24.25
CA LEU A 281 3.98 -16.72 25.46
C LEU A 281 3.58 -15.93 26.72
N ILE A 282 3.91 -14.64 26.79
CA ILE A 282 3.52 -13.74 27.87
C ILE A 282 2.09 -13.24 27.66
N LEU A 283 1.78 -12.85 26.42
CA LEU A 283 0.47 -12.32 26.10
C LEU A 283 -0.58 -13.39 26.31
N ARG A 284 -0.37 -14.68 25.94
CA ARG A 284 -1.38 -15.76 25.97
C ARG A 284 -2.08 -15.94 27.31
N LYS A 285 -1.43 -15.49 28.38
CA LYS A 285 -1.90 -15.55 29.77
C LYS A 285 -2.67 -14.30 30.22
N LYS A 286 -2.78 -13.29 29.35
CA LYS A 286 -3.43 -11.99 29.61
C LYS A 286 -4.69 -11.89 28.77
N GLU A 287 -5.83 -12.03 29.41
CA GLU A 287 -7.11 -11.68 28.81
C GLU A 287 -7.30 -10.17 28.88
N THR A 288 -7.26 -9.50 27.73
CA THR A 288 -7.72 -8.12 27.61
C THR A 288 -8.39 -7.96 26.27
N ARG A 289 -9.73 -8.02 26.27
CA ARG A 289 -10.54 -7.55 25.15
C ARG A 289 -10.53 -6.03 25.21
N LEU A 290 -10.06 -5.39 24.14
CA LEU A 290 -10.04 -3.93 24.04
C LEU A 290 -11.24 -3.46 23.23
N ASP A 291 -11.83 -2.33 23.61
CA ASP A 291 -12.95 -1.81 22.82
C ASP A 291 -12.45 -1.02 21.61
N PHE A 292 -12.83 -1.50 20.43
CA PHE A 292 -12.28 -1.08 19.14
C PHE A 292 -12.76 0.29 18.66
N GLU A 293 -13.85 0.81 19.22
CA GLU A 293 -14.51 2.04 18.74
C GLU A 293 -13.62 3.28 18.81
N LYS A 294 -12.47 3.21 19.49
CA LYS A 294 -11.54 4.33 19.66
C LYS A 294 -10.28 4.27 18.79
N ILE A 295 -10.02 3.18 18.07
CA ILE A 295 -8.82 3.07 17.24
C ILE A 295 -9.03 3.89 15.95
N LYS A 296 -8.36 5.04 15.87
CA LYS A 296 -8.43 5.93 14.70
C LYS A 296 -7.93 5.22 13.44
N ASN A 297 -8.59 5.50 12.30
CA ASN A 297 -8.17 4.99 11.00
C ASN A 297 -6.70 5.39 10.73
N PRO A 298 -5.76 4.43 10.69
CA PRO A 298 -4.35 4.68 10.45
C PRO A 298 -4.09 5.15 9.01
N LEU A 299 -5.08 5.07 8.12
CA LEU A 299 -5.07 5.60 6.75
C LEU A 299 -5.62 7.03 6.66
N SER A 300 -5.78 7.73 7.78
CA SER A 300 -6.08 9.16 7.72
C SER A 300 -5.04 9.87 6.83
N ILE A 301 -5.48 10.83 6.02
CA ILE A 301 -4.59 11.63 5.17
C ILE A 301 -3.40 12.18 5.97
N LYS A 302 -3.63 12.56 7.24
CA LYS A 302 -2.59 13.03 8.16
C LYS A 302 -1.49 11.99 8.41
N SER A 303 -1.85 10.76 8.76
CA SER A 303 -0.89 9.69 9.03
C SER A 303 -0.22 9.16 7.76
N ALA A 304 -0.90 9.24 6.60
CA ALA A 304 -0.28 8.96 5.30
C ALA A 304 0.74 10.04 4.92
N LEU A 305 0.41 11.32 5.11
CA LEU A 305 1.31 12.45 4.84
C LEU A 305 2.56 12.46 5.72
N ILE A 306 2.42 12.20 7.03
CA ILE A 306 3.57 12.10 7.94
C ILE A 306 4.49 10.97 7.48
N PHE A 307 3.92 9.83 7.10
CA PHE A 307 4.67 8.68 6.62
C PHE A 307 5.36 8.96 5.27
N ALA A 308 4.67 9.57 4.32
CA ALA A 308 5.25 10.01 3.05
C ALA A 308 6.38 11.03 3.27
N GLY A 309 6.16 11.98 4.18
CA GLY A 309 7.13 13.02 4.51
C GLY A 309 8.42 12.45 5.10
N THR A 310 8.36 11.48 6.01
CA THR A 310 9.59 10.88 6.57
C THR A 310 10.39 10.09 5.53
N TYR A 311 9.71 9.40 4.61
CA TYR A 311 10.35 8.69 3.50
C TYR A 311 10.95 9.66 2.49
N PHE A 312 10.23 10.72 2.16
CA PHE A 312 10.70 11.77 1.27
C PHE A 312 11.95 12.47 1.83
N ILE A 313 11.95 12.77 3.14
CA ILE A 313 13.13 13.30 3.83
C ILE A 313 14.30 12.33 3.75
N ALA A 314 14.09 11.03 3.99
CA ALA A 314 15.13 10.02 3.88
C ALA A 314 15.78 10.01 2.48
N VAL A 315 14.96 10.05 1.43
CA VAL A 315 15.45 10.09 0.04
C VAL A 315 16.19 11.38 -0.26
N ILE A 316 15.65 12.54 0.14
CA ILE A 316 16.34 13.83 -0.03
C ILE A 316 17.70 13.80 0.66
N ILE A 317 17.78 13.27 1.88
CA ILE A 317 19.06 13.18 2.59
C ILE A 317 20.03 12.30 1.81
N THR A 318 19.62 11.11 1.32
CA THR A 318 20.49 10.28 0.46
C THR A 318 20.98 11.05 -0.77
N ILE A 319 20.09 11.79 -1.46
CA ILE A 319 20.45 12.62 -2.61
C ILE A 319 21.50 13.66 -2.23
N LEU A 320 21.28 14.40 -1.15
CA LEU A 320 22.19 15.46 -0.71
C LEU A 320 23.57 14.91 -0.33
N LEU A 321 23.61 13.71 0.27
CA LEU A 321 24.84 13.05 0.67
C LEU A 321 25.69 12.58 -0.52
N LYS A 322 25.11 12.46 -1.72
CA LYS A 322 25.87 12.18 -2.95
C LYS A 322 26.79 13.33 -3.35
N PHE A 323 26.46 14.56 -2.95
CA PHE A 323 27.22 15.76 -3.27
C PHE A 323 28.19 16.17 -2.15
N VAL A 324 28.23 15.42 -1.05
CA VAL A 324 29.03 15.75 0.13
C VAL A 324 29.75 14.51 0.63
N ASP A 325 31.09 14.54 0.57
CA ASP A 325 31.92 13.50 1.17
C ASP A 325 31.85 13.61 2.70
N LEU A 326 30.96 12.82 3.31
CA LEU A 326 30.84 12.72 4.77
C LEU A 326 31.52 11.46 5.29
N ASN A 327 32.06 11.58 6.50
CA ASN A 327 32.54 10.43 7.26
C ASN A 327 31.36 9.48 7.61
N ILE A 328 31.59 8.17 7.54
CA ILE A 328 30.59 7.13 7.86
C ILE A 328 29.93 7.31 9.24
N VAL A 329 30.64 7.90 10.21
CA VAL A 329 30.07 8.19 11.54
C VAL A 329 28.86 9.13 11.45
N LEU A 330 28.86 10.09 10.51
CA LEU A 330 27.71 10.97 10.29
C LEU A 330 26.51 10.20 9.73
N TYR A 331 26.74 9.21 8.85
CA TYR A 331 25.68 8.32 8.38
C TYR A 331 25.03 7.55 9.53
N PHE A 332 25.80 7.11 10.52
CA PHE A 332 25.28 6.45 11.73
C PHE A 332 24.39 7.39 12.58
N ILE A 333 24.76 8.67 12.69
CA ILE A 333 23.95 9.67 13.41
C ILE A 333 22.66 9.96 12.63
N ILE A 334 22.77 10.17 11.32
CA ILE A 334 21.63 10.45 10.43
C ILE A 334 20.63 9.30 10.49
N VAL A 335 21.07 8.05 10.31
CA VAL A 335 20.18 6.89 10.34
C VAL A 335 19.54 6.70 11.72
N PHE A 336 20.25 7.01 12.81
CA PHE A 336 19.68 7.01 14.15
C PHE A 336 18.55 8.04 14.29
N CYS A 337 18.77 9.29 13.84
CA CYS A 337 17.77 10.35 13.88
C CYS A 337 16.54 10.01 13.03
N ILE A 338 16.73 9.53 11.80
CA ILE A 338 15.64 9.08 10.93
C ILE A 338 14.91 7.90 11.57
N GLY A 339 15.64 6.95 12.16
CA GLY A 339 15.08 5.75 12.80
C GLY A 339 14.25 6.07 14.02
N PHE A 340 14.69 7.05 14.83
CA PHE A 340 13.93 7.54 15.96
C PHE A 340 12.58 8.15 15.55
N LEU A 341 12.50 8.76 14.36
CA LEU A 341 11.24 9.23 13.76
C LEU A 341 10.42 8.07 13.17
N SER A 342 11.06 7.20 12.38
CA SER A 342 10.41 6.07 11.71
C SER A 342 11.40 4.95 11.36
N GLY A 343 11.11 3.75 11.85
CA GLY A 343 11.90 2.56 11.49
C GLY A 343 11.88 2.25 10.00
N GLY A 344 10.79 2.53 9.30
CA GLY A 344 10.72 2.28 7.86
C GLY A 344 11.45 3.33 7.01
N ALA A 345 11.51 4.59 7.45
CA ALA A 345 12.25 5.63 6.73
C ALA A 345 13.77 5.45 6.87
N SER A 346 14.26 5.05 8.06
CA SER A 346 15.70 4.76 8.26
C SER A 346 16.16 3.58 7.43
N SER A 347 15.32 2.57 7.38
CA SER A 347 15.47 1.41 6.54
C SER A 347 15.57 1.72 5.05
N LEU A 348 14.68 2.57 4.54
CA LEU A 348 14.74 3.06 3.17
C LEU A 348 16.03 3.85 2.94
N PHE A 349 16.39 4.75 3.87
CA PHE A 349 17.63 5.52 3.80
C PHE A 349 18.87 4.63 3.69
N VAL A 350 18.95 3.53 4.45
CA VAL A 350 20.05 2.57 4.35
C VAL A 350 20.05 1.89 2.98
N ALA A 351 18.89 1.38 2.55
CA ALA A 351 18.78 0.67 1.29
C ALA A 351 19.15 1.57 0.09
N THR A 352 18.66 2.81 0.04
CA THR A 352 18.99 3.77 -1.02
C THR A 352 20.45 4.19 -0.98
N SER A 353 21.03 4.42 0.21
CA SER A 353 22.45 4.77 0.34
C SER A 353 23.36 3.62 -0.12
N TYR A 354 22.95 2.38 0.13
CA TYR A 354 23.68 1.19 -0.33
C TYR A 354 23.57 0.98 -1.84
N VAL A 355 22.37 1.12 -2.43
CA VAL A 355 22.18 1.04 -3.90
C VAL A 355 23.03 2.08 -4.64
N GLU A 356 23.11 3.28 -4.10
CA GLU A 356 23.92 4.37 -4.67
C GLU A 356 25.43 4.22 -4.42
N GLY A 357 25.86 3.16 -3.74
CA GLY A 357 27.28 2.90 -3.46
C GLY A 357 27.91 3.87 -2.46
N LEU A 358 27.11 4.61 -1.68
CA LEU A 358 27.61 5.53 -0.65
C LEU A 358 28.19 4.78 0.56
N ILE A 359 27.75 3.52 0.75
CA ILE A 359 28.13 2.66 1.87
C ILE A 359 28.31 1.22 1.38
N ASN A 360 29.24 0.49 2.00
CA ASN A 360 29.44 -0.94 1.77
C ASN A 360 28.46 -1.81 2.59
N GLU A 361 28.50 -3.13 2.38
CA GLU A 361 27.60 -4.10 3.00
C GLU A 361 27.69 -4.10 4.54
N GLY A 362 28.92 -4.07 5.08
CA GLY A 362 29.14 -4.08 6.52
C GLY A 362 28.61 -2.82 7.19
N ASN A 363 28.89 -1.65 6.62
CA ASN A 363 28.37 -0.37 7.09
C ASN A 363 26.84 -0.28 6.96
N ALA A 364 26.27 -0.81 5.88
CA ALA A 364 24.82 -0.87 5.68
C ALA A 364 24.13 -1.71 6.76
N LEU A 365 24.70 -2.86 7.15
CA LEU A 365 24.18 -3.68 8.25
C LEU A 365 24.24 -2.97 9.61
N ILE A 366 25.36 -2.28 9.89
CA ILE A 366 25.50 -1.49 11.12
C ILE A 366 24.46 -0.37 11.13
N MET A 367 24.35 0.40 10.05
CA MET A 367 23.36 1.47 9.91
C MET A 367 21.94 0.95 10.09
N LEU A 368 21.62 -0.20 9.49
CA LEU A 368 20.33 -0.84 9.63
C LEU A 368 20.03 -1.19 11.08
N SER A 369 20.97 -1.82 11.77
CA SER A 369 20.85 -2.15 13.19
C SER A 369 20.68 -0.90 14.06
N ILE A 370 21.41 0.19 13.77
CA ILE A 370 21.29 1.47 14.49
C ILE A 370 19.91 2.10 14.25
N GLY A 371 19.46 2.21 13.00
CA GLY A 371 18.17 2.79 12.64
C GLY A 371 17.00 2.03 13.24
N LEU A 372 17.03 0.69 13.18
CA LEU A 372 16.02 -0.17 13.80
C LEU A 372 16.07 -0.08 15.32
N SER A 373 17.26 -0.02 15.94
CA SER A 373 17.40 0.17 17.39
C SER A 373 16.82 1.52 17.85
N ALA A 374 17.07 2.59 17.10
CA ALA A 374 16.47 3.91 17.36
C ALA A 374 14.94 3.85 17.25
N ALA A 375 14.43 3.15 16.24
CA ALA A 375 13.01 2.92 16.08
C ALA A 375 12.43 2.09 17.24
N ILE A 376 13.14 1.09 17.76
CA ILE A 376 12.70 0.31 18.93
C ILE A 376 12.67 1.21 20.18
N LEU A 377 13.71 2.02 20.39
CA LEU A 377 13.80 2.94 21.54
C LEU A 377 12.66 3.96 21.58
N ASN A 378 12.22 4.46 20.43
CA ASN A 378 11.14 5.45 20.37
C ASN A 378 9.82 4.92 21.00
N LYS A 379 9.62 3.59 21.06
CA LYS A 379 8.41 2.98 21.65
C LYS A 379 8.34 3.24 23.14
N LEU A 380 9.48 3.37 23.83
CA LEU A 380 9.52 3.76 25.23
C LEU A 380 8.93 5.17 25.42
N PHE A 381 9.31 6.11 24.55
CA PHE A 381 8.81 7.48 24.60
C PHE A 381 7.31 7.57 24.31
N TYR A 382 6.86 6.99 23.18
CA TYR A 382 5.45 7.07 22.77
C TYR A 382 4.51 6.36 23.75
N SER A 383 4.89 5.17 24.23
CA SER A 383 4.06 4.39 25.15
C SER A 383 3.96 5.05 26.53
N THR A 384 5.07 5.48 27.12
CA THR A 384 5.08 6.04 28.48
C THR A 384 4.42 7.43 28.56
N ARG A 385 4.45 8.21 27.47
CA ARG A 385 3.73 9.49 27.36
C ARG A 385 2.22 9.29 27.28
N SER A 386 1.78 8.22 26.63
CA SER A 386 0.38 7.98 26.30
C SER A 386 -0.30 6.99 27.24
N LEU A 387 0.44 6.43 28.21
CA LEU A 387 -0.03 5.40 29.11
C LEU A 387 -1.25 5.85 29.92
N LYS A 388 -2.28 5.01 29.97
CA LYS A 388 -3.48 5.24 30.78
C LYS A 388 -3.12 5.57 32.23
N LYS A 389 -3.69 6.66 32.78
CA LYS A 389 -3.33 7.21 34.11
C LYS A 389 -3.39 6.21 35.28
N GLU A 390 -4.27 5.21 35.19
CA GLU A 390 -4.46 4.18 36.21
C GLU A 390 -3.30 3.15 36.28
N LYS A 391 -2.46 3.08 35.24
CA LYS A 391 -1.35 2.12 35.20
C LYS A 391 -0.13 2.68 35.95
N ASN A 392 0.56 1.81 36.69
CA ASN A 392 1.86 2.14 37.27
C ASN A 392 2.91 2.31 36.16
N LYS A 393 3.25 3.57 35.87
CA LYS A 393 4.19 3.96 34.81
C LYS A 393 5.59 3.39 35.02
N HIS A 394 6.07 3.30 36.26
CA HIS A 394 7.40 2.79 36.57
C HIS A 394 7.53 1.30 36.25
N ILE A 395 6.59 0.48 36.73
CA ILE A 395 6.59 -0.97 36.46
C ILE A 395 6.43 -1.24 34.97
N TYR A 396 5.54 -0.50 34.30
CA TYR A 396 5.34 -0.60 32.86
C TYR A 396 6.62 -0.30 32.08
N ALA A 397 7.27 0.84 32.40
CA ALA A 397 8.50 1.26 31.76
C ALA A 397 9.64 0.26 32.01
N LEU A 398 9.77 -0.27 33.23
CA LEU A 398 10.80 -1.25 33.58
C LEU A 398 10.67 -2.53 32.75
N HIS A 399 9.45 -3.09 32.65
CA HIS A 399 9.22 -4.25 31.77
C HIS A 399 9.49 -3.94 30.30
N LEU A 400 9.08 -2.76 29.83
CA LEU A 400 9.30 -2.39 28.42
C LEU A 400 10.79 -2.18 28.11
N ILE A 401 11.54 -1.56 29.02
CA ILE A 401 13.00 -1.41 28.92
C ILE A 401 13.65 -2.79 28.84
N PHE A 402 13.24 -3.74 29.69
CA PHE A 402 13.74 -5.11 29.65
C PHE A 402 13.52 -5.77 28.26
N TYR A 403 12.31 -5.67 27.71
CA TYR A 403 12.02 -6.21 26.38
C TYR A 403 12.78 -5.51 25.25
N ILE A 404 12.92 -4.18 25.32
CA ILE A 404 13.68 -3.38 24.37
C ILE A 404 15.16 -3.78 24.41
N SER A 405 15.74 -3.87 25.60
CA SER A 405 17.14 -4.27 25.78
C SER A 405 17.40 -5.67 25.22
N ILE A 406 16.52 -6.64 25.48
CA ILE A 406 16.64 -7.98 24.87
C ILE A 406 16.61 -7.88 23.34
N THR A 407 15.65 -7.15 22.78
CA THR A 407 15.47 -7.05 21.32
C THR A 407 16.68 -6.39 20.66
N ILE A 408 17.18 -5.28 21.22
CA ILE A 408 18.34 -4.56 20.70
C ILE A 408 19.60 -5.40 20.85
N SER A 409 19.81 -6.04 22.01
CA SER A 409 20.98 -6.89 22.23
C SER A 409 21.06 -8.02 21.21
N ILE A 410 19.94 -8.72 20.96
CA ILE A 410 19.89 -9.80 19.97
C ILE A 410 20.17 -9.26 18.57
N LEU A 411 19.52 -8.16 18.18
CA LEU A 411 19.69 -7.54 16.86
C LEU A 411 21.13 -7.14 16.62
N VAL A 412 21.75 -6.43 17.58
CA VAL A 412 23.14 -5.98 17.50
C VAL A 412 24.10 -7.17 17.50
N SER A 413 23.93 -8.13 18.41
CA SER A 413 24.81 -9.30 18.46
C SER A 413 24.75 -10.13 17.19
N ALA A 414 23.54 -10.34 16.65
CA ALA A 414 23.37 -11.09 15.41
C ALA A 414 23.94 -10.32 14.21
N THR A 415 23.81 -8.99 14.20
CA THR A 415 24.44 -8.14 13.17
C THR A 415 25.96 -8.27 13.18
N VAL A 416 26.59 -8.16 14.36
CA VAL A 416 28.05 -8.32 14.51
C VAL A 416 28.49 -9.72 14.10
N LEU A 417 27.76 -10.77 14.50
CA LEU A 417 28.03 -12.15 14.10
C LEU A 417 27.93 -12.33 12.58
N THR A 418 26.91 -11.76 11.92
CA THR A 418 26.79 -11.80 10.46
C THR A 418 28.00 -11.15 9.79
N ILE A 419 28.40 -9.94 10.25
CA ILE A 419 29.54 -9.25 9.67
C ILE A 419 30.82 -10.07 9.81
N TYR A 420 31.06 -10.62 11.00
CA TYR A 420 32.21 -11.49 11.25
C TYR A 420 32.19 -12.77 10.40
N PHE A 421 31.05 -13.46 10.35
CA PHE A 421 30.91 -14.74 9.65
C PHE A 421 31.08 -14.61 8.13
N PHE A 422 30.53 -13.54 7.55
CA PHE A 422 30.65 -13.26 6.12
C PHE A 422 31.88 -12.41 5.77
N ASN A 423 32.74 -12.09 6.75
CA ASN A 423 33.93 -11.25 6.61
C ASN A 423 33.66 -9.94 5.84
N LEU A 424 32.55 -9.27 6.19
CA LEU A 424 32.13 -8.05 5.51
C LEU A 424 33.02 -6.88 5.92
N ALA A 425 33.48 -6.11 4.94
CA ALA A 425 34.25 -4.92 5.20
C ALA A 425 33.42 -3.90 5.98
N ILE A 426 33.97 -3.46 7.10
CA ILE A 426 33.56 -2.25 7.81
C ILE A 426 34.79 -1.35 7.62
N PHE A 427 34.59 -0.17 7.03
CA PHE A 427 35.63 0.75 6.52
C PHE A 427 36.15 0.44 5.11
#